data_AF-A0A554A2G9-F1
#
_entry.id   AF-A0A554A2G9-F1
#
_cell.length_a   1.000
_cell.length_b   1.000
_cell.length_c   1.000
_cell.angle_alpha   90.00
_cell.angle_beta   90.00
_cell.angle_gamma   90.00
#
_symmetry.space_group_name_H-M   'P 1'
#
loop_
_entity.id
_entity.type
_entity.pdbx_description
1 polymer ?
#
loop_
_entity_poly.entity_id
_entity_poly.type
_entity_poly.pdbx_seq_one_letter_code
_entity_poly.pdbx_strand_id
1 'polypeptide(L)'
;MIREDMYPLVNRFIVCSTARNVIERHLRKLPTERLRMMSYELGKELHDLKKEMHAREVKLAKMPPSSADFYGYTLYHRGWRSEHQVLKAIIQRDVELLIDELKVKTAKKSLS
;
A
#
# COMPACT_ATOMS: atom_id res chain seq x y z
N MET A 1 14.85 15.27 6.73
CA MET A 1 13.90 14.54 7.58
C MET A 1 12.58 14.47 6.83
N ILE A 2 12.00 13.28 6.61
CA ILE A 2 10.54 13.21 6.39
C ILE A 2 9.95 13.88 7.62
N ARG A 3 9.06 14.84 7.41
CA ARG A 3 8.28 15.35 8.53
C ARG A 3 7.50 14.15 9.07
N GLU A 4 7.61 13.84 10.36
CA GLU A 4 7.01 12.64 10.96
C GLU A 4 5.53 12.47 10.60
N ASP A 5 4.82 13.57 10.31
CA ASP A 5 3.45 13.59 9.80
C ASP A 5 3.20 12.89 8.46
N MET A 6 4.24 12.58 7.67
CA MET A 6 4.10 11.90 6.37
C MET A 6 4.30 10.38 6.48
N TYR A 7 4.82 9.87 7.60
CA TYR A 7 5.03 8.44 7.82
C TYR A 7 3.73 7.63 7.68
N PRO A 8 2.60 8.05 8.26
CA PRO A 8 1.32 7.33 8.11
C PRO A 8 0.87 7.22 6.64
N LEU A 9 1.04 8.28 5.86
CA LEU A 9 0.66 8.32 4.44
C LEU A 9 1.49 7.34 3.60
N VAL A 10 2.81 7.37 3.78
CA VAL A 10 3.73 6.48 3.07
C VAL A 10 3.50 5.02 3.47
N ASN A 11 3.36 4.75 4.76
CA ASN A 11 3.09 3.40 5.25
C ASN A 11 1.78 2.85 4.67
N ARG A 12 0.70 3.65 4.70
CA ARG A 12 -0.60 3.27 4.15
C ARG A 12 -0.51 2.96 2.66
N PHE A 13 0.19 3.78 1.88
CA PHE A 13 0.42 3.52 0.45
C PHE A 13 1.12 2.18 0.21
N ILE A 14 2.18 1.88 0.96
CA ILE A 14 2.94 0.63 0.83
C ILE A 14 2.07 -0.58 1.19
N VAL A 15 1.32 -0.50 2.30
CA VAL A 15 0.41 -1.57 2.75
C VAL A 15 -0.68 -1.82 1.71
N CYS A 16 -1.39 -0.79 1.23
CA CYS A 16 -2.43 -0.94 0.21
C CYS A 16 -1.88 -1.50 -1.10
N SER A 17 -0.69 -1.06 -1.54
CA SER A 17 -0.06 -1.54 -2.76
C SER A 17 0.32 -3.01 -2.66
N THR A 18 0.87 -3.40 -1.51
CA THR A 18 1.25 -4.79 -1.22
C THR A 18 0.03 -5.69 -1.12
N ALA A 19 -1.01 -5.27 -0.39
CA ALA A 19 -2.27 -6.00 -0.29
C ALA A 19 -2.93 -6.22 -1.66
N ARG A 20 -2.97 -5.17 -2.50
CA ARG A 20 -3.51 -5.28 -3.87
C ARG A 20 -2.70 -6.26 -4.71
N ASN A 21 -1.38 -6.23 -4.64
CA ASN A 21 -0.52 -7.19 -5.34
C ASN A 21 -0.77 -8.64 -4.88
N VAL A 22 -0.95 -8.86 -3.57
CA VAL A 22 -1.31 -10.18 -3.02
C VAL A 22 -2.66 -10.63 -3.59
N ILE A 23 -3.68 -9.77 -3.59
CA ILE A 23 -5.01 -10.09 -4.14
C ILE A 23 -4.94 -10.35 -5.64
N GLU A 24 -4.22 -9.55 -6.42
CA GLU A 24 -4.06 -9.75 -7.88
C GLU A 24 -3.32 -11.05 -8.22
N ARG A 25 -2.40 -11.52 -7.37
CA ARG A 25 -1.82 -12.86 -7.51
C ARG A 25 -2.84 -13.97 -7.25
N HIS A 26 -3.73 -13.77 -6.26
CA HIS A 26 -4.81 -14.73 -6.01
C HIS A 26 -5.86 -14.71 -7.13
N LEU A 27 -6.22 -13.54 -7.66
CA LEU A 27 -7.13 -13.40 -8.81
C LEU A 27 -6.64 -14.17 -10.04
N ARG A 28 -5.33 -14.18 -10.30
CA ARG A 28 -4.73 -14.97 -11.39
C ARG A 28 -4.92 -16.48 -11.23
N LYS A 29 -5.01 -16.97 -10.00
CA LYS A 29 -5.20 -18.39 -9.69
C LYS A 29 -6.68 -18.77 -9.56
N LEU A 30 -7.47 -17.92 -8.91
CA LEU A 30 -8.88 -18.14 -8.63
C LEU A 30 -9.64 -16.81 -8.75
N PRO A 31 -10.15 -16.46 -9.94
CA PRO A 31 -10.82 -15.18 -10.17
C PRO A 31 -12.24 -15.21 -9.58
N THR A 32 -12.40 -14.71 -8.35
CA THR A 32 -13.72 -14.52 -7.74
C THR A 32 -14.15 -13.06 -7.82
N GLU A 33 -15.47 -12.81 -7.93
CA GLU A 33 -16.04 -11.47 -7.91
C GLU A 33 -15.64 -10.71 -6.62
N ARG A 34 -15.66 -11.40 -5.48
CA ARG A 34 -15.20 -10.85 -4.19
C ARG A 34 -13.76 -10.33 -4.26
N LEU A 35 -12.83 -11.11 -4.83
CA LEU A 35 -11.44 -10.67 -4.98
C LEU A 35 -11.30 -9.49 -5.97
N ARG A 36 -12.15 -9.43 -7.02
CA ARG A 36 -12.17 -8.29 -7.95
C ARG A 36 -12.64 -7.01 -7.25
N MET A 37 -13.69 -7.11 -6.42
CA MET A 37 -14.17 -5.99 -5.61
C MET A 37 -13.11 -5.49 -4.63
N MET A 38 -12.42 -6.41 -3.93
CA MET A 38 -11.33 -6.05 -3.02
C MET A 38 -10.18 -5.32 -3.76
N SER A 39 -9.78 -5.84 -4.92
CA SER A 39 -8.75 -5.19 -5.76
C SER A 39 -9.18 -3.81 -6.23
N TYR A 40 -10.45 -3.64 -6.61
CA TYR A 40 -11.01 -2.36 -7.03
C TYR A 40 -11.05 -1.32 -5.89
N GLU A 41 -11.50 -1.71 -4.69
CA GLU A 41 -11.52 -0.83 -3.52
C GLU A 41 -10.11 -0.34 -3.17
N LEU A 42 -9.13 -1.25 -3.14
CA LEU A 42 -7.72 -0.88 -2.94
C LEU A 42 -7.18 -0.01 -4.08
N GLY A 43 -7.65 -0.22 -5.31
CA GLY A 43 -7.28 0.60 -6.45
C GLY A 43 -7.73 2.05 -6.34
N LYS A 44 -8.94 2.29 -5.81
CA LYS A 44 -9.42 3.65 -5.49
C LYS A 44 -8.57 4.29 -4.41
N GLU A 45 -8.35 3.58 -3.30
CA GLU A 45 -7.56 4.10 -2.19
C GLU A 45 -6.14 4.46 -2.62
N LEU A 46 -5.49 3.60 -3.42
CA LEU A 46 -4.16 3.87 -3.97
C LEU A 46 -4.13 5.11 -4.89
N HIS A 47 -5.20 5.36 -5.64
CA HIS A 47 -5.30 6.55 -6.49
C HIS A 47 -5.36 7.82 -5.65
N ASP A 48 -6.16 7.82 -4.58
CA ASP A 48 -6.30 8.97 -3.69
C ASP A 48 -5.02 9.22 -2.88
N LEU A 49 -4.40 8.16 -2.35
CA LEU A 49 -3.10 8.25 -1.68
C LEU A 49 -2.02 8.79 -2.62
N LYS A 50 -2.00 8.37 -3.90
CA LYS A 50 -1.04 8.87 -4.88
C LYS A 50 -1.23 10.37 -5.15
N LYS A 51 -2.47 10.87 -5.22
CA LYS A 51 -2.75 12.31 -5.34
C LYS A 51 -2.24 13.07 -4.14
N GLU A 52 -2.49 12.57 -2.93
CA GLU A 52 -2.03 13.21 -1.70
C GLU A 52 -0.51 13.24 -1.59
N MET A 53 0.15 12.11 -1.89
CA MET A 53 1.60 12.03 -1.97
C MET A 53 2.16 13.02 -3.00
N HIS A 54 1.52 13.16 -4.16
CA HIS A 54 1.94 14.12 -5.18
C HIS A 54 1.78 15.57 -4.70
N ALA A 55 0.64 15.92 -4.09
CA ALA A 55 0.38 17.24 -3.54
C ALA A 55 1.37 17.61 -2.42
N ARG A 56 1.85 16.61 -1.68
CA ARG A 56 2.87 16.77 -0.63
C ARG A 56 4.30 16.55 -1.14
N GLU A 57 4.50 16.46 -2.46
CA GLU A 57 5.80 16.26 -3.13
C GLU A 57 6.59 15.02 -2.66
N VAL A 58 5.89 13.95 -2.27
CA VAL A 58 6.50 12.68 -1.84
C VAL A 58 6.74 11.79 -3.05
N LYS A 59 8.00 11.39 -3.30
CA LYS A 59 8.35 10.38 -4.31
C LYS A 59 8.95 9.14 -3.66
N LEU A 60 8.46 7.96 -4.03
CA LEU A 60 8.94 6.66 -3.53
C LEU A 60 9.95 5.98 -4.46
N ALA A 61 10.83 5.20 -3.84
CA ALA A 61 11.83 4.36 -4.46
C ALA A 61 11.34 3.00 -4.94
N LYS A 62 11.78 2.62 -6.13
CA LYS A 62 12.05 1.22 -6.51
C LYS A 62 13.18 0.59 -5.68
N MET A 63 12.93 -0.25 -4.67
CA MET A 63 14.01 -1.04 -4.05
C MET A 63 14.24 -2.39 -4.72
N PRO A 64 15.49 -2.91 -4.72
CA PRO A 64 15.79 -4.25 -5.20
C PRO A 64 15.09 -5.34 -4.35
N PRO A 65 14.60 -6.42 -4.98
CA PRO A 65 13.78 -7.45 -4.34
C PRO A 65 14.51 -8.29 -3.26
N SER A 66 15.84 -8.18 -3.14
CA SER A 66 16.68 -8.97 -2.24
C SER A 66 16.88 -8.37 -0.84
N SER A 67 16.33 -7.19 -0.54
CA SER A 67 16.47 -6.57 0.78
C SER A 67 15.44 -7.12 1.79
N ALA A 68 15.88 -7.34 3.04
CA ALA A 68 15.01 -7.71 4.16
C ALA A 68 14.09 -6.54 4.58
N ASP A 69 14.46 -5.31 4.22
CA ASP A 69 13.73 -4.09 4.56
C ASP A 69 13.15 -3.44 3.30
N PHE A 70 11.94 -2.89 3.39
CA PHE A 70 11.44 -2.00 2.35
C PHE A 70 12.00 -0.60 2.62
N TYR A 71 12.99 -0.16 1.83
CA TYR A 71 13.47 1.22 1.91
C TYR A 71 12.56 2.12 1.08
N GLY A 72 11.71 2.90 1.74
CA GLY A 72 10.99 3.99 1.09
C GLY A 72 11.80 5.28 1.26
N TYR A 73 12.49 5.76 0.23
CA TYR A 73 12.97 7.15 0.27
C TYR A 73 11.80 8.09 -0.07
N THR A 74 11.79 9.28 0.53
CA THR A 74 11.03 10.44 0.03
C THR A 74 12.00 11.38 -0.66
N LEU A 75 11.78 11.69 -1.93
CA LEU A 75 12.50 12.77 -2.63
C LEU A 75 11.65 14.03 -2.67
N TYR A 76 12.10 15.08 -2.00
CA TYR A 76 11.52 16.42 -2.12
C TYR A 76 11.98 17.11 -3.41
N HIS A 77 11.21 18.10 -3.91
CA HIS A 77 11.52 18.87 -5.13
C HIS A 77 12.93 19.50 -5.09
N ARG A 78 13.51 19.75 -3.90
CA ARG A 78 14.84 20.36 -3.72
C ARG A 78 16.00 19.36 -3.62
N GLY A 79 15.80 18.09 -3.95
CA GLY A 79 16.86 17.07 -3.90
C GLY A 79 17.24 16.59 -2.49
N TRP A 80 16.51 17.03 -1.45
CA TRP A 80 16.70 16.54 -0.09
C TRP A 80 16.16 15.11 0.02
N ARG A 81 17.04 14.19 0.41
CA ARG A 81 16.74 12.78 0.68
C ARG A 81 16.49 12.62 2.17
N SER A 82 15.39 11.97 2.53
CA SER A 82 15.27 11.36 3.85
C SER A 82 15.03 9.88 3.65
N GLU A 83 15.93 9.07 4.20
CA GLU A 83 15.85 7.62 4.15
C GLU A 83 14.93 7.15 5.27
N HIS A 84 13.89 6.40 4.91
CA HIS A 84 13.02 5.75 5.87
C HIS A 84 13.00 4.25 5.57
N GLN A 85 13.36 3.47 6.58
CA GLN A 85 13.35 2.02 6.52
C GLN A 85 12.04 1.55 7.15
N VAL A 86 11.22 0.83 6.37
CA VAL A 86 10.06 0.14 6.92
C VAL A 86 10.38 -1.36 6.90
N LEU A 87 10.35 -1.98 8.08
CA LEU A 87 10.61 -3.41 8.22
C LEU A 87 9.53 -4.22 7.50
N LYS A 88 9.95 -5.18 6.67
CA LYS A 88 9.04 -6.03 5.86
C LYS A 88 8.06 -6.84 6.71
N ALA A 89 8.45 -7.23 7.93
CA ALA A 89 7.60 -7.93 8.88
C ALA A 89 6.41 -7.06 9.36
N ILE A 90 6.61 -5.76 9.55
CA ILE A 90 5.55 -4.82 9.95
C ILE A 90 4.53 -4.69 8.81
N ILE A 91 5.03 -4.53 7.58
CA ILE A 91 4.19 -4.45 6.37
C ILE A 91 3.36 -5.72 6.22
N GLN A 92 3.92 -6.90 6.49
CA GLN A 92 3.19 -8.16 6.35
C GLN A 92 1.97 -8.25 7.29
N ARG A 93 2.14 -7.93 8.57
CA ARG A 93 1.04 -7.92 9.55
C ARG A 93 -0.05 -6.92 9.15
N ASP A 94 0.34 -5.71 8.77
CA ASP A 94 -0.61 -4.66 8.37
C ASP A 94 -1.37 -5.03 7.09
N VAL A 95 -0.71 -5.71 6.15
CA VAL A 95 -1.33 -6.24 4.92
C VAL A 95 -2.34 -7.34 5.23
N GLU A 96 -2.02 -8.26 6.13
CA GLU A 96 -2.92 -9.34 6.55
C GLU A 96 -4.19 -8.77 7.19
N LEU A 97 -4.04 -7.83 8.13
CA LEU A 97 -5.16 -7.14 8.78
C LEU A 97 -6.06 -6.42 7.75
N LEU A 98 -5.46 -5.66 6.83
CA LEU A 98 -6.22 -4.96 5.78
C LEU A 98 -6.99 -5.93 4.87
N ILE A 99 -6.37 -7.06 4.50
CA ILE A 99 -7.04 -8.08 3.68
C ILE A 99 -8.25 -8.67 4.42
N ASP A 100 -8.12 -8.93 5.73
CA ASP A 100 -9.21 -9.48 6.53
C ASP A 100 -10.36 -8.48 6.74
N GLU A 101 -10.05 -7.19 6.95
CA GLU A 101 -11.06 -6.12 6.97
C GLU A 101 -11.83 -6.05 5.64
N LEU A 102 -11.11 -6.10 4.52
CA LEU A 102 -11.72 -6.08 3.19
C LEU A 102 -12.59 -7.30 2.94
N LYS A 103 -12.19 -8.49 3.40
CA LYS A 103 -13.01 -9.69 3.34
C LYS A 103 -14.34 -9.49 4.07
N VAL A 104 -14.32 -8.93 5.28
CA VAL A 104 -15.56 -8.67 6.06
C VAL A 104 -16.44 -7.63 5.37
N LYS A 105 -15.85 -6.51 4.91
CA LYS A 105 -16.57 -5.42 4.23
C LYS A 105 -17.25 -5.90 2.94
N THR A 106 -16.54 -6.70 2.14
CA THR A 106 -17.08 -7.24 0.89
C THR A 106 -18.15 -8.31 1.08
N ALA A 107 -18.04 -9.15 2.13
CA ALA A 107 -19.08 -10.12 2.47
C ALA A 107 -20.40 -9.46 2.89
N LYS A 108 -20.34 -8.30 3.56
CA LYS A 108 -21.54 -7.52 3.90
C LYS A 108 -22.23 -6.95 2.66
N LYS A 109 -21.46 -6.48 1.67
CA LYS A 109 -21.99 -5.93 0.40
C LYS A 109 -22.63 -6.97 -0.52
N SER A 110 -22.25 -8.24 -0.42
CA SER A 110 -22.84 -9.32 -1.23
C SER A 110 -24.16 -9.86 -0.68
N LEU A 111 -24.52 -9.50 0.56
CA LEU A 111 -25.75 -9.92 1.23
C LEU A 111 -26.84 -8.82 1.25
N SER A 112 -26.50 -7.61 0.78
CA SER A 112 -27.36 -6.43 0.67
C SER A 112 -27.67 -6.14 -0.79
#